data_AF-D4XPN6-F1
#
_entry.id   AF-D4XPN6-F1
#
_cell.length_a   1.000
_cell.length_b   1.000
_cell.length_c   1.000
_cell.angle_alpha   90.00
_cell.angle_beta   90.00
_cell.angle_gamma   90.00
#
_symmetry.space_group_name_H-M   'P 1'
#
loop_
_entity.id
_entity.type
_entity.pdbx_description
1 polymer ?
#
loop_
_entity_poly.entity_id
_entity_poly.type
_entity_poly.pdbx_seq_one_letter_code
_entity_poly.pdbx_strand_id
1 'polypeptide(L)'
;MTVQNFNNKKIILIAIVCLIIFLAFIYWIFKPSVYDQSPQNNSHSQRGINSVSVENNSQGQPSGKLPVLAPSLQGTEIDCPLQVDGDGKLILTIGIRSCFDYFFSSLGEKTETELIGDIRQYLRATLPETAANYGIYLLDQYVAYTHALKNLKTSTHFKKDEIDKFQNIVDQMSKLQQQFFNAAEIQAFFGNERNFNQFSFVHD
;
A
#
# COMPACT_ATOMS: atom_id res chain seq x y z
N MET A 1 9.82 61.34 -1.25
CA MET A 1 10.09 60.41 -0.15
C MET A 1 10.17 59.00 -0.72
N THR A 2 11.38 58.49 -0.97
CA THR A 2 11.61 57.13 -1.48
C THR A 2 11.89 56.20 -0.29
N VAL A 3 10.85 55.51 0.16
CA VAL A 3 10.96 54.56 1.29
C VAL A 3 11.48 53.22 0.76
N GLN A 4 12.78 53.01 0.98
CA GLN A 4 13.49 51.75 1.24
C GLN A 4 12.68 50.44 1.09
N ASN A 5 12.73 49.84 -0.11
CA ASN A 5 12.31 48.46 -0.39
C ASN A 5 13.49 47.46 -0.27
N PHE A 6 14.38 47.69 0.70
CA PHE A 6 15.63 46.92 0.88
C PHE A 6 15.50 45.72 1.84
N ASN A 7 14.45 45.67 2.67
CA ASN A 7 14.33 44.64 3.71
C ASN A 7 13.75 43.31 3.18
N ASN A 8 12.83 43.32 2.22
CA ASN A 8 12.21 42.08 1.71
C ASN A 8 13.20 41.27 0.87
N LYS A 9 14.04 41.92 0.06
CA LYS A 9 15.08 41.23 -0.73
C LYS A 9 16.16 40.61 0.17
N LYS A 10 16.52 41.26 1.28
CA LYS A 10 17.44 40.71 2.27
C LYS A 10 16.83 39.52 3.03
N ILE A 11 15.55 39.60 3.40
CA ILE A 11 14.82 38.50 4.03
C ILE A 11 14.71 37.30 3.07
N ILE A 12 14.41 37.54 1.80
CA ILE A 12 14.36 36.48 0.76
C ILE A 12 15.75 35.86 0.54
N LEU A 13 16.82 36.67 0.50
CA LEU A 13 18.19 36.15 0.40
C LEU A 13 18.57 35.30 1.62
N ILE A 14 18.22 35.73 2.84
CA ILE A 14 18.46 34.95 4.06
C ILE A 14 17.67 33.63 4.04
N ALA A 15 16.40 33.66 3.63
CA ALA A 15 15.57 32.47 3.53
C ALA A 15 16.11 31.45 2.50
N ILE A 16 16.59 31.92 1.34
CA ILE A 16 17.20 31.05 0.32
C ILE A 16 18.52 30.45 0.84
N VAL A 17 19.36 31.24 1.52
CA VAL A 17 20.61 30.74 2.11
C VAL A 17 20.32 29.72 3.21
N CYS A 18 19.32 29.95 4.06
CA CYS A 18 18.87 28.99 5.06
C CYS A 18 18.33 27.70 4.43
N LEU A 19 17.54 27.81 3.35
CA LEU A 19 17.04 26.65 2.61
C LEU A 19 18.19 25.82 2.01
N ILE A 20 19.19 26.47 1.41
CA ILE A 20 20.35 25.79 0.83
C ILE A 20 21.19 25.10 1.93
N ILE A 21 21.39 25.77 3.07
CA ILE A 21 22.09 25.16 4.23
C ILE A 21 21.29 23.98 4.78
N PHE A 22 19.96 24.08 4.86
CA PHE A 22 19.09 23.01 5.34
C PHE A 22 19.12 21.80 4.40
N LEU A 23 19.10 22.03 3.08
CA LEU A 23 19.24 20.97 2.08
C LEU A 23 20.63 20.33 2.10
N ALA A 24 21.69 21.13 2.30
CA ALA A 24 23.05 20.60 2.47
C ALA A 24 23.20 19.80 3.78
N PHE A 25 22.51 20.20 4.85
CA PHE A 25 22.49 19.50 6.13
C PHE A 25 21.73 18.18 6.02
N ILE A 26 20.57 18.16 5.35
CA ILE A 26 19.86 16.93 5.00
C ILE A 26 20.74 16.02 4.13
N TYR A 27 21.41 16.57 3.13
CA TYR A 27 22.33 15.80 2.27
C TYR A 27 23.52 15.22 3.05
N TRP A 28 24.01 15.93 4.08
CA TRP A 28 25.09 15.43 4.94
C TRP A 28 24.60 14.38 5.96
N ILE A 29 23.37 14.54 6.49
CA ILE A 29 22.73 13.54 7.38
C ILE A 29 22.45 12.22 6.64
N PHE A 30 22.18 12.31 5.32
CA PHE A 30 21.90 11.18 4.46
C PHE A 30 23.08 10.80 3.54
N LYS A 31 24.33 11.11 3.93
CA LYS A 31 25.51 10.52 3.27
C LYS A 31 25.56 9.02 3.64
N PRO A 32 25.38 8.08 2.70
CA PRO A 32 25.64 6.68 2.99
C PRO A 32 27.13 6.54 3.32
N SER A 33 27.45 5.87 4.43
CA SER A 33 28.83 5.55 4.79
C SER A 33 29.43 4.70 3.68
N VAL A 34 30.30 5.30 2.87
CA VAL A 34 31.19 4.57 1.97
C VAL A 34 32.07 3.69 2.85
N TYR A 35 31.86 2.39 2.73
CA TYR A 35 32.68 1.38 3.37
C TYR A 35 34.03 1.38 2.65
N ASP A 36 35.05 1.98 3.25
CA ASP A 36 36.44 1.80 2.82
C ASP A 36 36.85 0.35 3.11
N GLN A 37 36.83 -0.51 2.09
CA GLN A 37 37.55 -1.77 2.12
C GLN A 37 39.00 -1.53 1.66
N SER A 38 39.90 -1.35 2.63
CA SER A 38 41.33 -1.47 2.42
C SER A 38 41.73 -2.95 2.32
N PRO A 39 42.42 -3.42 1.27
CA PRO A 39 42.98 -4.76 1.25
C PRO A 39 44.31 -4.79 2.01
N GLN A 40 44.29 -5.25 3.25
CA GLN A 40 45.51 -5.71 3.94
C GLN A 40 45.65 -7.22 3.72
N ASN A 41 46.55 -7.53 2.80
CA ASN A 41 47.23 -8.81 2.63
C ASN A 41 47.80 -9.27 3.98
N ASN A 42 47.44 -10.47 4.44
CA ASN A 42 48.29 -11.32 5.28
C ASN A 42 47.80 -12.76 5.20
N SER A 43 48.59 -13.60 4.53
CA SER A 43 48.55 -15.05 4.66
C SER A 43 48.96 -15.45 6.07
N HIS A 44 48.24 -16.38 6.71
CA HIS A 44 48.79 -17.52 7.45
C HIS A 44 47.70 -18.54 7.80
N SER A 45 48.06 -19.80 7.63
CA SER A 45 47.27 -21.03 7.72
C SER A 45 46.85 -21.41 9.15
N GLN A 46 45.70 -22.09 9.31
CA GLN A 46 45.55 -23.46 9.85
C GLN A 46 44.16 -23.75 10.50
N ARG A 47 43.50 -24.78 9.94
CA ARG A 47 42.94 -25.97 10.61
C ARG A 47 41.83 -25.82 11.69
N GLY A 48 40.60 -26.10 11.26
CA GLY A 48 39.66 -27.04 11.92
C GLY A 48 38.78 -26.53 13.08
N ILE A 49 37.47 -26.77 12.91
CA ILE A 49 36.42 -27.19 13.88
C ILE A 49 35.14 -26.34 13.78
N ASN A 50 34.04 -27.05 13.50
CA ASN A 50 32.64 -26.65 13.58
C ASN A 50 32.30 -25.95 14.91
N SER A 51 31.55 -24.84 14.88
CA SER A 51 30.41 -24.61 15.78
C SER A 51 29.68 -23.31 15.50
N VAL A 52 28.40 -23.48 15.13
CA VAL A 52 27.22 -22.71 15.56
C VAL A 52 27.21 -21.19 15.32
N SER A 53 26.42 -20.84 14.32
CA SER A 53 25.73 -19.58 14.11
C SER A 53 24.95 -19.11 15.35
N VAL A 54 25.16 -17.85 15.73
CA VAL A 54 24.10 -17.02 16.33
C VAL A 54 23.96 -15.79 15.47
N GLU A 55 23.00 -15.92 14.57
CA GLU A 55 22.46 -14.91 13.68
C GLU A 55 21.42 -14.12 14.47
N ASN A 56 21.61 -12.82 14.63
CA ASN A 56 20.58 -11.95 15.19
C ASN A 56 20.79 -10.50 14.74
N ASN A 57 20.40 -10.20 13.50
CA ASN A 57 19.49 -9.09 13.17
C ASN A 57 19.27 -9.06 11.65
N SER A 58 18.37 -9.91 11.16
CA SER A 58 17.84 -9.76 9.81
C SER A 58 16.63 -8.83 9.88
N GLN A 59 16.87 -7.52 9.76
CA GLN A 59 15.83 -6.64 9.22
C GLN A 59 15.53 -7.16 7.81
N GLY A 60 14.43 -7.89 7.69
CA GLY A 60 14.02 -8.61 6.49
C GLY A 60 13.77 -7.65 5.34
N GLN A 61 14.78 -7.47 4.50
CA GLN A 61 14.61 -6.83 3.21
C GLN A 61 13.70 -7.72 2.35
N PRO A 62 12.64 -7.18 1.72
CA PRO A 62 11.76 -7.96 0.86
C PRO A 62 12.58 -8.59 -0.28
N SER A 63 12.81 -9.89 -0.20
CA SER A 63 13.67 -10.65 -1.13
C SER A 63 12.86 -11.56 -2.05
N GLY A 64 11.53 -11.35 -2.11
CA GLY A 64 10.62 -12.17 -2.89
C GLY A 64 10.69 -11.84 -4.38
N LYS A 65 10.63 -12.87 -5.22
CA LYS A 65 10.43 -12.70 -6.67
C LYS A 65 9.05 -12.11 -6.93
N LEU A 66 8.97 -11.04 -7.73
CA LEU A 66 7.70 -10.45 -8.19
C LEU A 66 6.90 -11.45 -9.06
N PRO A 67 5.56 -11.37 -9.05
CA PRO A 67 4.73 -12.20 -9.93
C PRO A 67 4.93 -11.83 -11.39
N VAL A 68 4.62 -12.77 -12.28
CA VAL A 68 4.52 -12.49 -13.72
C VAL A 68 3.17 -11.85 -13.97
N LEU A 69 3.12 -10.63 -14.51
CA LEU A 69 1.85 -9.95 -14.79
C LEU A 69 1.08 -10.61 -15.95
N ALA A 70 -0.25 -10.47 -15.95
CA ALA A 70 -1.08 -10.82 -17.09
C ALA A 70 -0.67 -10.04 -18.34
N PRO A 71 -0.84 -10.58 -19.56
CA PRO A 71 -0.43 -9.94 -20.80
C PRO A 71 -0.91 -8.48 -20.93
N SER A 72 -2.16 -8.17 -20.59
CA SER A 72 -2.71 -6.80 -20.64
C SER A 72 -2.06 -5.81 -19.68
N LEU A 73 -1.44 -6.31 -18.60
CA LEU A 73 -0.75 -5.51 -17.59
C LEU A 73 0.77 -5.49 -17.81
N GLN A 74 1.28 -6.10 -18.90
CA GLN A 74 2.71 -6.03 -19.19
C GLN A 74 3.09 -4.63 -19.68
N GLY A 75 4.13 -4.07 -19.09
CA GLY A 75 4.63 -2.74 -19.46
C GLY A 75 3.88 -1.59 -18.77
N THR A 76 2.94 -1.87 -17.87
CA THR A 76 2.33 -0.87 -16.98
C THR A 76 3.08 -0.78 -15.66
N GLU A 77 2.96 0.38 -15.00
CA GLU A 77 3.33 0.50 -13.60
C GLU A 77 2.28 -0.23 -12.75
N ILE A 78 2.72 -0.96 -11.73
CA ILE A 78 1.82 -1.68 -10.83
C ILE A 78 1.14 -0.66 -9.91
N ASP A 79 -0.18 -0.49 -10.06
CA ASP A 79 -0.98 0.40 -9.20
C ASP A 79 -1.28 -0.25 -7.84
N CYS A 80 -0.25 -0.32 -7.00
CA CYS A 80 -0.33 -0.82 -5.63
C CYS A 80 0.26 0.21 -4.65
N PRO A 81 -0.46 1.31 -4.33
CA PRO A 81 0.02 2.36 -3.43
C PRO A 81 -0.09 1.95 -1.95
N LEU A 82 0.51 0.80 -1.62
CA LEU A 82 0.57 0.23 -0.28
C LEU A 82 1.58 1.00 0.57
N GLN A 83 1.23 1.25 1.82
CA GLN A 83 2.06 2.04 2.74
C GLN A 83 2.27 1.26 4.03
N VAL A 84 3.46 1.41 4.62
CA VAL A 84 3.79 0.84 5.93
C VAL A 84 4.21 1.95 6.88
N ASP A 85 3.87 1.80 8.16
CA ASP A 85 4.28 2.73 9.21
C ASP A 85 5.72 2.46 9.68
N GLY A 86 6.19 3.25 10.65
CA GLY A 86 7.53 3.12 11.23
C GLY A 86 7.78 1.78 11.96
N ASP A 87 6.72 1.05 12.31
CA ASP A 87 6.80 -0.27 12.93
C ASP A 87 6.77 -1.41 11.89
N GLY A 88 6.65 -1.08 10.60
CA GLY A 88 6.49 -2.06 9.52
C GLY A 88 5.08 -2.67 9.43
N LYS A 89 4.06 -2.02 10.01
CA LYS A 89 2.66 -2.44 9.89
C LYS A 89 2.03 -1.80 8.66
N LEU A 90 1.09 -2.50 8.04
CA LEU A 90 0.35 -1.99 6.89
C LEU A 90 -0.58 -0.84 7.32
N ILE A 91 -0.47 0.31 6.66
CA ILE A 91 -1.37 1.45 6.87
C ILE A 91 -2.67 1.21 6.10
N LEU A 92 -3.79 1.21 6.81
CA LEU A 92 -5.12 1.01 6.23
C LEU A 92 -5.54 2.23 5.38
N THR A 93 -5.42 2.08 4.06
CA THR A 93 -5.84 3.08 3.06
C THR A 93 -6.60 2.41 1.91
N ILE A 94 -7.24 3.22 1.06
CA ILE A 94 -7.90 2.74 -0.17
C ILE A 94 -6.91 2.05 -1.13
N GLY A 95 -5.62 2.36 -1.03
CA GLY A 95 -4.57 1.77 -1.85
C GLY A 95 -4.47 0.26 -1.75
N ILE A 96 -4.92 -0.33 -0.64
CA ILE A 96 -5.00 -1.78 -0.47
C ILE A 96 -5.98 -2.38 -1.48
N ARG A 97 -7.18 -1.80 -1.57
CA ARG A 97 -8.20 -2.24 -2.52
C ARG A 97 -7.78 -1.94 -3.96
N SER A 98 -7.21 -0.76 -4.23
CA SER A 98 -6.68 -0.41 -5.56
C SER A 98 -5.66 -1.45 -6.04
N CYS A 99 -4.77 -1.91 -5.16
CA CYS A 99 -3.82 -2.97 -5.48
C CYS A 99 -4.54 -4.26 -5.89
N PHE A 100 -5.56 -4.70 -5.15
CA PHE A 100 -6.29 -5.92 -5.50
C PHE A 100 -7.04 -5.76 -6.83
N ASP A 101 -7.72 -4.63 -7.01
CA ASP A 101 -8.51 -4.32 -8.20
C ASP A 101 -7.63 -4.24 -9.47
N TYR A 102 -6.38 -3.77 -9.34
CA TYR A 102 -5.40 -3.78 -10.43
C TYR A 102 -5.12 -5.20 -10.94
N PHE A 103 -4.85 -6.17 -10.06
CA PHE A 103 -4.63 -7.54 -10.51
C PHE A 103 -5.94 -8.15 -11.07
N PHE A 104 -7.06 -7.95 -10.38
CA PHE A 104 -8.36 -8.47 -10.81
C PHE A 104 -8.89 -7.85 -12.11
N SER A 105 -8.36 -6.70 -12.57
CA SER A 105 -8.73 -6.13 -13.86
C SER A 105 -8.36 -7.03 -15.05
N SER A 106 -7.45 -7.99 -14.84
CA SER A 106 -7.03 -8.98 -15.84
C SER A 106 -7.73 -10.34 -15.71
N LEU A 107 -8.80 -10.42 -14.91
CA LEU A 107 -9.62 -11.62 -14.78
C LEU A 107 -10.18 -12.05 -16.15
N GLY A 108 -9.90 -13.30 -16.53
CA GLY A 108 -10.23 -13.84 -17.85
C GLY A 108 -9.00 -14.07 -18.74
N GLU A 109 -7.91 -13.33 -18.51
CA GLU A 109 -6.57 -13.67 -19.04
C GLU A 109 -5.83 -14.62 -18.11
N LYS A 110 -6.07 -14.46 -16.80
CA LYS A 110 -5.69 -15.40 -15.75
C LYS A 110 -6.92 -15.83 -14.97
N THR A 111 -6.84 -17.01 -14.38
CA THR A 111 -7.86 -17.49 -13.44
C THR A 111 -7.82 -16.67 -12.15
N GLU A 112 -8.94 -16.62 -11.43
CA GLU A 112 -9.02 -15.97 -10.12
C GLU A 112 -7.96 -16.53 -9.14
N THR A 113 -7.76 -17.85 -9.14
CA THR A 113 -6.75 -18.52 -8.31
C THR A 113 -5.33 -18.05 -8.63
N GLU A 114 -5.00 -17.89 -9.91
CA GLU A 114 -3.68 -17.38 -10.33
C GLU A 114 -3.50 -15.93 -9.91
N LEU A 115 -4.52 -15.08 -10.07
CA LEU A 115 -4.48 -13.67 -9.66
C LEU A 115 -4.32 -13.52 -8.15
N ILE A 116 -5.05 -14.30 -7.35
CA ILE A 116 -4.87 -14.35 -5.89
C ILE A 116 -3.43 -14.78 -5.56
N GLY A 117 -2.88 -15.76 -6.28
CA GLY A 117 -1.48 -16.18 -6.15
C GLY A 117 -0.50 -15.05 -6.44
N ASP A 118 -0.71 -14.32 -7.53
CA ASP A 118 0.11 -13.18 -7.94
C ASP A 118 0.09 -12.06 -6.89
N ILE A 119 -1.09 -11.71 -6.37
CA ILE A 119 -1.23 -10.68 -5.32
C ILE A 119 -0.47 -11.14 -4.07
N ARG A 120 -0.66 -12.38 -3.60
CA ARG A 120 0.06 -12.91 -2.42
C ARG A 120 1.57 -12.88 -2.63
N GLN A 121 2.03 -13.21 -3.83
CA GLN A 121 3.45 -13.16 -4.18
C GLN A 121 3.96 -11.71 -4.17
N TYR A 122 3.21 -10.77 -4.75
CA TYR A 122 3.54 -9.35 -4.76
C TYR A 122 3.64 -8.78 -3.34
N LEU A 123 2.65 -9.04 -2.48
CA LEU A 123 2.65 -8.56 -1.10
C LEU A 123 3.86 -9.06 -0.32
N ARG A 124 4.22 -10.35 -0.44
CA ARG A 124 5.42 -10.91 0.20
C ARG A 124 6.73 -10.37 -0.36
N ALA A 125 6.73 -10.02 -1.65
CA ALA A 125 7.91 -9.49 -2.33
C ALA A 125 8.16 -8.01 -2.04
N THR A 126 7.15 -7.26 -1.59
CA THR A 126 7.21 -5.79 -1.50
C THR A 126 7.02 -5.24 -0.10
N LEU A 127 6.41 -6.01 0.80
CA LEU A 127 6.12 -5.58 2.17
C LEU A 127 6.96 -6.33 3.21
N PRO A 128 7.22 -5.72 4.37
CA PRO A 128 7.65 -6.44 5.57
C PRO A 128 6.67 -7.57 5.93
N GLU A 129 7.17 -8.62 6.57
CA GLU A 129 6.39 -9.84 6.84
C GLU A 129 5.05 -9.57 7.56
N THR A 130 5.06 -8.72 8.59
CA THR A 130 3.84 -8.35 9.34
C THR A 130 2.80 -7.67 8.45
N ALA A 131 3.23 -6.71 7.62
CA ALA A 131 2.35 -6.03 6.67
C ALA A 131 1.86 -6.96 5.55
N ALA A 132 2.75 -7.83 5.03
CA ALA A 132 2.39 -8.81 4.01
C ALA A 132 1.32 -9.79 4.52
N ASN A 133 1.50 -10.36 5.72
CA ASN A 133 0.54 -11.29 6.32
C ASN A 133 -0.83 -10.63 6.52
N TYR A 134 -0.86 -9.39 6.99
CA TYR A 134 -2.13 -8.68 7.14
C TYR A 134 -2.76 -8.30 5.80
N GLY A 135 -1.97 -7.89 4.80
CA GLY A 135 -2.45 -7.66 3.43
C GLY A 135 -3.05 -8.92 2.79
N ILE A 136 -2.45 -10.09 3.04
CA ILE A 136 -2.96 -11.39 2.56
C ILE A 136 -4.29 -11.74 3.26
N TYR A 137 -4.37 -11.51 4.56
CA TYR A 137 -5.64 -11.65 5.29
C TYR A 137 -6.74 -10.77 4.67
N LEU A 138 -6.45 -9.49 4.40
CA LEU A 138 -7.39 -8.57 3.77
C LEU A 138 -7.79 -9.00 2.35
N LEU A 139 -6.86 -9.59 1.59
CA LEU A 139 -7.16 -10.17 0.28
C LEU A 139 -8.18 -11.31 0.40
N ASP A 140 -7.99 -12.22 1.35
CA ASP A 140 -8.90 -13.35 1.54
C ASP A 140 -10.31 -12.86 1.94
N GLN A 141 -10.39 -11.87 2.83
CA GLN A 141 -11.66 -11.23 3.21
C GLN A 141 -12.31 -10.52 2.01
N TYR A 142 -11.52 -9.85 1.17
CA TYR A 142 -12.00 -9.17 -0.03
C TYR A 142 -12.60 -10.12 -1.07
N VAL A 143 -11.90 -11.22 -1.37
CA VAL A 143 -12.40 -12.26 -2.28
C VAL A 143 -13.71 -12.85 -1.74
N ALA A 144 -13.76 -13.22 -0.47
CA ALA A 144 -14.99 -13.76 0.13
C ALA A 144 -16.15 -12.75 0.10
N TYR A 145 -15.88 -11.48 0.39
CA TYR A 145 -16.85 -10.39 0.28
C TYR A 145 -17.40 -10.24 -1.14
N THR A 146 -16.53 -10.19 -2.15
CA THR A 146 -16.96 -10.01 -3.55
C THR A 146 -17.81 -11.18 -4.06
N HIS A 147 -17.50 -12.42 -3.65
CA HIS A 147 -18.33 -13.60 -3.93
C HIS A 147 -19.70 -13.49 -3.27
N ALA A 148 -19.74 -13.13 -1.98
CA ALA A 148 -21.00 -12.95 -1.26
C ALA A 148 -21.84 -11.82 -1.86
N LEU A 149 -21.21 -10.73 -2.31
CA LEU A 149 -21.87 -9.61 -2.96
C LEU A 149 -22.49 -10.02 -4.32
N LYS A 150 -21.81 -10.87 -5.09
CA LYS A 150 -22.35 -11.42 -6.34
C LYS A 150 -23.60 -12.27 -6.09
N ASN A 151 -23.58 -13.08 -5.03
CA ASN A 151 -24.73 -13.89 -4.62
C ASN A 151 -25.92 -13.01 -4.18
N LEU A 152 -25.63 -11.96 -3.40
CA LEU A 152 -26.63 -10.97 -2.99
C LEU A 152 -27.32 -10.35 -4.21
N LYS A 153 -26.55 -9.81 -5.17
CA LYS A 153 -27.06 -9.19 -6.40
C LYS A 153 -27.88 -10.15 -7.27
N THR A 154 -27.51 -11.43 -7.30
CA THR A 154 -28.23 -12.46 -8.08
C THR A 154 -29.57 -12.82 -7.44
N SER A 155 -29.67 -12.79 -6.10
CA SER A 155 -30.90 -13.10 -5.37
C SER A 155 -31.95 -11.97 -5.46
N THR A 156 -31.51 -10.73 -5.67
CA THR A 156 -32.37 -9.56 -5.76
C THR A 156 -32.65 -9.23 -7.24
N HIS A 157 -33.82 -9.61 -7.75
CA HIS A 157 -34.28 -9.22 -9.10
C HIS A 157 -34.58 -7.70 -9.13
N PHE A 158 -33.60 -6.87 -9.51
CA PHE A 158 -33.72 -5.42 -9.51
C PHE A 158 -34.64 -4.92 -10.63
N LYS A 159 -35.80 -4.34 -10.27
CA LYS A 159 -36.61 -3.49 -11.17
C LYS A 159 -36.27 -2.03 -10.91
N LYS A 160 -36.16 -1.24 -11.98
CA LYS A 160 -35.46 0.06 -12.04
C LYS A 160 -36.20 1.22 -11.36
N ASP A 161 -37.43 1.02 -10.88
CA ASP A 161 -38.38 2.13 -10.64
C ASP A 161 -38.73 2.36 -9.15
N GLU A 162 -37.96 1.83 -8.20
CA GLU A 162 -38.29 1.92 -6.76
C GLU A 162 -37.15 2.54 -5.95
N ILE A 163 -37.27 3.82 -5.63
CA ILE A 163 -36.27 4.57 -4.82
C ILE A 163 -36.08 3.94 -3.42
N ASP A 164 -37.15 3.39 -2.82
CA ASP A 164 -37.07 2.67 -1.53
C ASP A 164 -36.19 1.40 -1.60
N LYS A 165 -36.01 0.82 -2.80
CA LYS A 165 -35.09 -0.31 -2.99
C LYS A 165 -33.63 0.12 -2.92
N PHE A 166 -33.30 1.38 -3.24
CA PHE A 166 -31.92 1.85 -3.19
C PHE A 166 -31.38 1.87 -1.75
N GLN A 167 -32.16 2.39 -0.79
CA GLN A 167 -31.78 2.38 0.63
C GLN A 167 -31.54 0.97 1.16
N ASN A 168 -32.48 0.08 0.86
CA ASN A 168 -32.37 -1.31 1.26
C ASN A 168 -31.13 -2.00 0.65
N ILE A 169 -30.72 -1.64 -0.57
CA ILE A 169 -29.48 -2.14 -1.18
C ILE A 169 -28.25 -1.63 -0.44
N VAL A 170 -28.19 -0.33 -0.16
CA VAL A 170 -27.07 0.28 0.58
C VAL A 170 -26.95 -0.36 1.97
N ASP A 171 -28.06 -0.58 2.66
CA ASP A 171 -28.08 -1.25 3.97
C ASP A 171 -27.61 -2.70 3.90
N GLN A 172 -28.06 -3.46 2.89
CA GLN A 172 -27.61 -4.84 2.69
C GLN A 172 -26.12 -4.91 2.36
N MET A 173 -25.62 -4.00 1.53
CA MET A 173 -24.20 -3.90 1.22
C MET A 173 -23.37 -3.54 2.46
N SER A 174 -23.83 -2.57 3.26
CA SER A 174 -23.18 -2.17 4.51
C SER A 174 -23.15 -3.33 5.53
N LYS A 175 -24.27 -4.04 5.71
CA LYS A 175 -24.33 -5.24 6.57
C LYS A 175 -23.39 -6.33 6.07
N LEU A 176 -23.30 -6.52 4.77
CA LEU A 176 -22.37 -7.49 4.19
C LEU A 176 -20.92 -7.09 4.44
N GLN A 177 -20.56 -5.82 4.27
CA GLN A 177 -19.21 -5.33 4.60
C GLN A 177 -18.85 -5.59 6.07
N GLN A 178 -19.79 -5.36 7.00
CA GLN A 178 -19.61 -5.63 8.44
C GLN A 178 -19.42 -7.10 8.79
N GLN A 179 -19.79 -8.04 7.90
CA GLN A 179 -19.52 -9.47 8.11
C GLN A 179 -18.07 -9.85 7.80
N PHE A 180 -17.39 -9.10 6.93
CA PHE A 180 -16.04 -9.44 6.46
C PHE A 180 -14.96 -8.50 7.01
N PHE A 181 -15.32 -7.29 7.41
CA PHE A 181 -14.36 -6.24 7.74
C PHE A 181 -14.73 -5.54 9.05
N ASN A 182 -13.72 -5.12 9.81
CA ASN A 182 -13.91 -4.23 10.94
C ASN A 182 -14.10 -2.77 10.49
N ALA A 183 -14.45 -1.87 11.41
CA ALA A 183 -14.75 -0.48 11.08
C ALA A 183 -13.60 0.28 10.39
N ALA A 184 -12.34 0.04 10.79
CA ALA A 184 -11.18 0.69 10.18
C ALA A 184 -10.91 0.15 8.76
N GLU A 185 -11.05 -1.15 8.56
CA GLU A 185 -10.94 -1.80 7.25
C GLU A 185 -12.06 -1.31 6.31
N ILE A 186 -13.30 -1.21 6.80
CA ILE A 186 -14.43 -0.66 6.03
C ILE A 186 -14.18 0.80 5.66
N GLN A 187 -13.58 1.59 6.55
CA GLN A 187 -13.20 2.96 6.24
C GLN A 187 -12.13 3.03 5.16
N ALA A 188 -11.12 2.19 5.23
CA ALA A 188 -10.06 2.15 4.22
C ALA A 188 -10.59 1.70 2.85
N PHE A 189 -11.38 0.63 2.79
CA PHE A 189 -11.82 0.01 1.53
C PHE A 189 -12.99 0.73 0.86
N PHE A 190 -13.88 1.36 1.66
CA PHE A 190 -15.17 1.88 1.18
C PHE A 190 -15.48 3.31 1.64
N GLY A 191 -14.57 3.97 2.39
CA GLY A 191 -14.81 5.30 2.95
C GLY A 191 -15.13 6.36 1.89
N ASN A 192 -14.48 6.29 0.72
CA ASN A 192 -14.72 7.24 -0.37
C ASN A 192 -16.08 7.02 -1.07
N GLU A 193 -16.62 5.80 -1.03
CA GLU A 193 -17.92 5.46 -1.62
C GLU A 193 -19.08 5.89 -0.71
N ARG A 194 -18.87 5.91 0.61
CA ARG A 194 -19.88 6.35 1.60
C ARG A 194 -20.14 7.85 1.60
N ASN A 195 -19.17 8.66 1.20
CA ASN A 195 -19.36 10.11 1.08
C ASN A 195 -20.42 10.45 0.03
N PHE A 196 -20.52 9.69 -1.06
CA PHE A 196 -21.52 9.93 -2.11
C PHE A 196 -22.95 9.67 -1.62
N ASN A 197 -23.14 8.69 -0.73
CA ASN A 197 -24.46 8.37 -0.18
C ASN A 197 -24.93 9.43 0.82
N GLN A 198 -24.05 10.02 1.65
CA GLN A 198 -24.45 11.04 2.62
C GLN A 198 -24.85 12.39 1.98
N PHE A 199 -24.35 12.73 0.79
CA PHE A 199 -24.76 13.95 0.09
C PHE A 199 -26.19 13.87 -0.50
N SER A 200 -26.75 12.68 -0.69
CA SER A 200 -28.09 12.51 -1.27
C SER A 200 -29.24 12.55 -0.25
N PHE A 201 -28.97 12.71 1.05
CA PHE A 201 -30.02 12.83 2.09
C PHE A 201 -30.13 14.21 2.74
N VAL A 202 -29.34 15.19 2.29
CA VAL A 202 -29.49 16.58 2.72
C VAL A 202 -30.12 17.36 1.58
N HIS A 203 -31.39 17.12 1.33
CA HIS A 203 -32.28 18.11 0.72
C HIS A 203 -33.41 18.38 1.72
N ASP A 204 -33.51 19.66 2.07
CA ASP A 204 -34.35 20.28 3.10
C ASP A 204 -35.85 19.97 3.00
#